data_AF-A0A0J7KAJ7-F1
#
_entry.id   AF-A0A0J7KAJ7-F1
#
_cell.length_a   1.000
_cell.length_b   1.000
_cell.length_c   1.000
_cell.angle_alpha   90.00
_cell.angle_beta   90.00
_cell.angle_gamma   90.00
#
_symmetry.space_group_name_H-M   'P 1'
#
loop_
_entity.id
_entity.type
_entity.pdbx_description
1 polymer ?
#
loop_
_entity_poly.entity_id
_entity_poly.type
_entity_poly.pdbx_seq_one_letter_code
_entity_poly.pdbx_strand_id
1 'polypeptide(L)' 'MSCQRNAGKITVPDDLRDVLLEFTISYLLEQPGDIIDYAVDFFTRLRDARRTQLIQPDGQTCSSTPDESVDE' A
#
# COMPACT_ATOMS: atom_id res chain seq x y z
N MET A 1 -38.73 10.10 -23.81
CA MET A 1 -37.91 9.24 -22.92
C MET A 1 -36.61 9.98 -22.67
N SER A 2 -36.56 10.78 -21.61
CA SER A 2 -35.41 11.65 -21.34
C SER A 2 -34.33 10.87 -20.60
N CYS A 3 -33.19 10.65 -21.26
CA CYS A 3 -32.01 10.05 -20.66
C CYS A 3 -31.44 11.03 -19.63
N GLN A 4 -31.79 10.86 -18.36
CA GLN A 4 -31.24 11.64 -17.26
C GLN A 4 -29.76 11.26 -17.09
N ARG A 5 -28.85 12.00 -17.74
CA ARG A 5 -27.42 11.97 -17.40
C ARG A 5 -27.31 12.46 -15.96
N ASN A 6 -27.24 11.52 -15.02
CA ASN A 6 -26.83 11.80 -13.66
C ASN A 6 -25.35 12.24 -13.72
N ALA A 7 -25.13 13.54 -13.95
CA ALA A 7 -23.89 14.22 -13.62
C ALA A 7 -23.83 14.40 -12.09
N GLY A 8 -23.99 13.28 -11.36
CA GLY A 8 -23.70 13.21 -9.94
C GLY A 8 -22.21 13.41 -9.78
N LYS A 9 -21.82 14.32 -8.88
CA LYS A 9 -20.42 14.65 -8.58
C LYS A 9 -19.65 13.34 -8.38
N ILE A 10 -18.72 13.03 -9.29
CA ILE A 10 -17.85 11.86 -9.15
C ILE A 10 -16.94 12.15 -7.96
N THR A 11 -17.20 11.48 -6.85
CA THR A 11 -16.34 11.51 -5.67
C THR A 11 -15.31 10.41 -5.81
N VAL A 12 -14.04 10.79 -5.79
CA VAL A 12 -12.93 9.85 -5.76
C VAL A 12 -12.87 9.23 -4.35
N PRO A 13 -12.91 7.89 -4.19
CA PRO A 13 -12.73 7.25 -2.90
C PRO A 13 -11.37 7.63 -2.28
N ASP A 14 -11.33 7.83 -0.96
CA ASP A 14 -10.10 8.21 -0.26
C ASP A 14 -8.98 7.18 -0.49
N ASP A 15 -9.27 5.88 -0.41
CA ASP A 15 -8.29 4.81 -0.67
C ASP A 15 -7.66 4.90 -2.07
N LEU A 16 -8.47 5.26 -3.07
CA LEU A 16 -7.98 5.40 -4.45
C LEU A 16 -7.08 6.63 -4.56
N ARG A 17 -7.47 7.74 -3.93
CA ARG A 17 -6.66 8.96 -3.90
C ARG A 17 -5.29 8.68 -3.29
N ASP A 18 -5.27 8.00 -2.15
CA ASP A 18 -4.03 7.81 -1.39
C ASP A 18 -3.05 6.89 -2.12
N VAL A 19 -3.55 5.80 -2.74
CA VAL A 19 -2.73 4.89 -3.56
C VAL A 19 -2.15 5.60 -4.78
N LEU A 20 -2.93 6.45 -5.46
CA LEU A 20 -2.43 7.22 -6.60
C LEU A 20 -1.44 8.30 -6.19
N LEU A 21 -1.64 8.93 -5.03
CA LEU A 21 -0.71 9.92 -4.49
C LEU A 21 0.64 9.29 -4.18
N GLU A 22 0.65 8.12 -3.55
CA GLU A 22 1.87 7.38 -3.22
C GLU A 22 2.67 7.03 -4.48
N PHE A 23 2.01 6.45 -5.50
CA PHE A 23 2.62 6.20 -6.80
C PHE A 23 3.23 7.46 -7.42
N THR A 24 2.49 8.58 -7.36
CA THR A 24 2.93 9.86 -7.93
C THR A 24 4.18 10.38 -7.23
N ILE A 25 4.22 10.30 -5.90
CA ILE A 25 5.39 10.71 -5.11
C ILE A 25 6.60 9.83 -5.47
N SER A 26 6.44 8.51 -5.53
CA SER A 26 7.53 7.60 -5.88
C SER A 26 8.07 7.84 -7.29
N TYR A 27 7.19 8.11 -8.26
CA TYR A 27 7.60 8.47 -9.63
C TYR A 27 8.43 9.77 -9.68
N LEU A 28 8.04 10.80 -8.92
CA LEU A 28 8.77 12.08 -8.87
C LEU A 28 10.15 11.94 -8.23
N LEU A 29 10.33 11.00 -7.31
CA LEU A 29 11.60 10.72 -6.65
C LEU A 29 12.54 9.87 -7.53
N GLU A 30 12.03 8.80 -8.13
CA GLU A 30 12.85 7.84 -8.90
C GLU A 30 13.10 8.31 -10.35
N GLN A 31 12.22 9.14 -10.91
CA GLN A 31 12.27 9.64 -12.30
C GLN A 31 12.62 8.54 -13.32
N PRO A 32 11.82 7.46 -13.41
CA PRO A 32 12.08 6.37 -14.32
C PRO A 32 11.92 6.80 -15.79
N GLY A 33 12.58 6.08 -16.69
CA GLY A 33 12.50 6.35 -18.14
C GLY A 33 11.15 5.98 -18.76
N ASP A 34 10.52 4.90 -18.30
CA ASP A 34 9.19 4.44 -18.75
C ASP A 34 8.21 4.42 -17.57
N ILE A 35 7.12 5.18 -17.69
CA ILE A 35 6.09 5.31 -16.66
C ILE A 35 5.21 4.06 -16.56
N ILE A 36 4.97 3.35 -17.67
CA ILE A 36 4.08 2.20 -17.70
C ILE A 36 4.74 1.02 -17.01
N ASP A 37 6.00 0.74 -17.36
CA ASP A 37 6.78 -0.32 -16.72
C ASP A 37 6.92 -0.05 -15.21
N TYR A 38 7.23 1.20 -14.84
CA TYR A 38 7.32 1.60 -13.44
C TYR A 38 5.99 1.42 -12.68
N ALA A 39 4.85 1.75 -13.30
CA ALA A 39 3.54 1.55 -12.69
C ALA A 39 3.24 0.07 -12.45
N VAL A 40 3.55 -0.81 -13.42
CA VAL A 40 3.37 -2.26 -13.28
C VAL A 40 4.19 -2.76 -12.09
N ASP A 41 5.45 -2.36 -11.99
CA ASP A 41 6.33 -2.77 -10.89
C ASP A 41 5.88 -2.22 -9.54
N PHE A 42 5.51 -0.94 -9.48
CA PHE A 42 5.02 -0.30 -8.25
C PHE A 42 3.76 -1.01 -7.72
N PHE A 43 2.73 -1.19 -8.55
CA PHE A 43 1.49 -1.82 -8.11
C PHE A 43 1.63 -3.32 -7.86
N THR A 44 2.56 -4.00 -8.54
CA THR A 44 2.89 -5.41 -8.26
C THR A 44 3.50 -5.54 -6.86
N ARG A 45 4.51 -4.72 -6.53
CA ARG A 45 5.10 -4.67 -5.18
C ARG A 45 4.07 -4.33 -4.12
N LEU A 46 3.20 -3.34 -4.37
CA LEU A 46 2.13 -2.94 -3.44
C LEU A 46 1.14 -4.08 -3.16
N ARG A 47 0.73 -4.83 -4.20
CA ARG A 47 -0.15 -5.99 -4.06
C ARG A 47 0.51 -7.09 -3.22
N ASP A 48 1.77 -7.39 -3.50
CA ASP A 48 2.49 -8.47 -2.84
C ASP A 48 2.77 -8.13 -1.37
N ALA A 49 3.03 -6.85 -1.06
CA ALA A 49 3.12 -6.35 0.31
C ALA A 49 1.79 -6.53 1.08
N ARG A 50 0.65 -6.18 0.48
CA ARG A 50 -0.68 -6.41 1.10
C ARG A 50 -0.96 -7.89 1.32
N ARG A 51 -0.59 -8.74 0.37
CA ARG A 51 -0.74 -10.19 0.50
C ARG A 51 0.11 -10.75 1.64
N THR A 52 1.32 -10.23 1.81
CA THR A 52 2.24 -10.62 2.89
C THR A 52 1.71 -10.21 4.27
N GLN A 53 1.17 -8.99 4.38
CA GLN A 53 0.54 -8.52 5.64
C GLN A 53 -0.67 -9.37 6.05
N LEU A 54 -1.43 -9.92 5.10
CA LEU A 54 -2.55 -10.82 5.40
C LEU A 54 -2.12 -12.23 5.84
N ILE A 55 -0.87 -12.63 5.55
CA ILE A 55 -0.32 -13.95 5.90
C ILE A 55 0.41 -13.92 7.25
N GLN A 56 0.68 -12.72 7.79
CA GLN A 56 1.23 -12.56 9.13
C GLN A 56 0.07 -12.24 10.10
N PRO A 57 -0.50 -13.25 10.79
CA PRO A 57 -1.43 -12.95 11.86
C PRO A 57 -0.67 -12.19 12.94
N ASP A 58 -1.31 -11.17 13.53
CA ASP A 58 -0.99 -10.59 14.82
C ASP A 58 -0.54 -11.64 15.84
N GLY A 59 0.76 -11.92 15.92
CA GLY A 59 1.25 -13.02 16.73
C GLY A 59 2.75 -13.20 16.64
N GLN A 60 3.51 -12.19 17.07
CA GLN A 60 4.51 -12.36 18.13
C GLN A 60 5.16 -10.99 18.37
N THR A 61 4.75 -10.35 19.46
CA THR A 61 5.54 -9.36 20.17
C THR A 61 6.96 -9.91 20.36
N CYS A 62 7.98 -9.26 19.79
CA CYS A 62 9.35 -9.36 20.32
C CYS A 62 9.42 -8.57 21.64
N SER A 63 8.67 -9.04 22.64
CA SER A 63 9.05 -8.88 24.03
C SER A 63 9.90 -10.09 24.37
N SER A 64 11.21 -9.97 24.13
CA SER A 64 12.20 -10.94 24.63
C SER A 64 13.09 -10.23 25.64
N THR A 65 12.53 -9.96 26.81
CA THR A 65 13.25 -9.81 28.10
C THR A 65 12.27 -10.22 29.20
N PRO A 66 12.52 -11.35 29.90
CA PRO A 66 13.26 -11.31 31.18
C PRO A 66 14.31 -12.45 31.25
N ASP A 67 15.57 -12.20 31.64
CA ASP A 67 16.09 -12.13 33.02
C ASP A 67 15.87 -13.42 33.85
N GLU A 68 16.86 -14.31 33.87
CA GLU A 68 17.16 -15.14 35.05
C GLU A 68 18.66 -15.49 35.10
N SER A 69 19.29 -15.01 36.18
CA SER A 69 20.64 -15.29 36.67
C SER A 69 20.87 -16.78 36.89
N VAL A 70 22.04 -17.31 36.49
CA VAL A 70 22.51 -18.64 36.92
C VAL A 70 23.88 -18.47 37.58
N ASP A 71 23.89 -18.55 38.92
CA ASP A 71 25.06 -18.77 39.76
C ASP A 71 25.51 -20.25 39.65
N GLU A 72 26.77 -20.51 39.30
CA GLU A 72 27.66 -21.50 39.94
C GLU A 72 29.14 -21.26 39.59
#